data_AF-A0A5K1U762-F1
#
_entry.id   AF-A0A5K1U762-F1
#
_cell.length_a   1.000
_cell.length_b   1.000
_cell.length_c   1.000
_cell.angle_alpha   90.00
_cell.angle_beta   90.00
_cell.angle_gamma   90.00
#
_symmetry.space_group_name_H-M   'P 1'
#
loop_
_entity.id
_entity.type
_entity.pdbx_description
1 polymer ?
#
loop_
_entity_poly.entity_id
_entity_poly.type
_entity_poly.pdbx_seq_one_letter_code
_entity_poly.pdbx_strand_id
1 'polypeptide(L)'
;MSDMDKLKEIGSKKFQEQAIWMLNAMWPKDQGKSAEELWNYVELFASLDLENGKEGSDLDELGMHRVFEKIQKQQTMQEMRNHLRKVGVTSFKKISMINFLIFIYGYDWAEVVNAPQGGNVEGIEKAKNMLEEVTIAFEDAQKKAQESKAAADESKAKSAEAKRTAELAAQRAEESAQAADAANKAAEAANKAAEIAKADEEAAIARQKEAQAAEDEVTKALNEVKSQEQAKEDKRKALQKKIETAGLVAKNAAIQELAKLDNEDDLPLRKAKTTLEAAQRKAAKPVKLATEAREKASATAKEATEAKNKADNAKAEAEAALQAANEAKNQADLSKEQAEEAEVQAVEASKEAEQAVEEANKKVAEAEAYLEEQKKKAEGSGQGTIWFMQREVLEKKKFMPTNKGGIAKK
;
A
#
# COMPACT_ATOMS: atom_id res chain seq x y z
N MET A 1 3.12 -63.53 36.88
CA MET A 1 3.74 -62.21 37.15
C MET A 1 3.57 -61.93 38.64
N SER A 2 4.65 -61.61 39.37
CA SER A 2 4.52 -61.27 40.80
C SER A 2 3.87 -59.90 40.96
N ASP A 3 3.31 -59.60 42.13
CA ASP A 3 2.67 -58.30 42.38
C ASP A 3 3.67 -57.14 42.28
N MET A 4 4.95 -57.37 42.62
CA MET A 4 6.02 -56.39 42.40
C MET A 4 6.33 -56.17 40.91
N ASP A 5 6.21 -57.21 40.08
CA ASP A 5 6.38 -57.06 38.63
C ASP A 5 5.21 -56.28 38.03
N LYS A 6 3.97 -56.49 38.51
CA LYS A 6 2.79 -55.70 38.14
C LYS A 6 2.96 -54.23 38.53
N LEU A 7 3.44 -53.95 39.75
CA LEU A 7 3.68 -52.58 40.21
C LEU A 7 4.69 -51.85 39.31
N LYS A 8 5.75 -52.54 38.91
CA LYS A 8 6.75 -51.99 37.96
C LYS A 8 6.14 -51.76 36.57
N GLU A 9 5.33 -52.69 36.08
CA GLU A 9 4.64 -52.53 34.80
C GLU A 9 3.72 -51.32 34.82
N ILE A 10 2.88 -51.18 35.84
CA ILE A 10 2.00 -50.01 36.01
C ILE A 10 2.83 -48.74 36.11
N GLY A 11 3.92 -48.76 36.87
CA GLY A 11 4.83 -47.62 37.01
C GLY A 11 5.56 -47.20 35.73
N SER A 12 5.55 -48.04 34.69
CA SER A 12 6.11 -47.71 33.36
C SER A 12 5.08 -47.12 32.39
N LYS A 13 3.78 -47.18 32.73
CA LYS A 13 2.69 -46.58 31.95
C LYS A 13 2.74 -45.05 32.03
N LYS A 14 1.98 -44.33 31.20
CA LYS A 14 1.92 -42.86 31.28
C LYS A 14 1.35 -42.40 32.62
N PHE A 15 1.67 -41.18 33.06
CA PHE A 15 1.09 -40.58 34.28
C PHE A 15 -0.45 -40.68 34.33
N GLN A 16 -1.12 -40.39 33.21
CA GLN A 16 -2.58 -40.51 33.10
C GLN A 16 -3.06 -41.96 33.29
N GLU A 17 -2.37 -42.94 32.70
CA GLU A 17 -2.73 -44.36 32.83
C GLU A 17 -2.49 -44.87 34.26
N GLN A 18 -1.44 -44.39 34.93
CA GLN A 18 -1.18 -44.66 36.35
C GLN A 18 -2.26 -44.07 37.25
N ALA A 19 -2.70 -42.84 36.97
CA ALA A 19 -3.78 -42.18 37.71
C ALA A 19 -5.13 -42.86 37.50
N ILE A 20 -5.45 -43.26 36.27
CA ILE A 20 -6.64 -44.06 35.96
C ILE A 20 -6.59 -45.39 36.72
N TRP A 21 -5.44 -46.06 36.74
CA TRP A 21 -5.25 -47.32 37.46
C TRP A 21 -5.56 -47.18 38.95
N MET A 22 -5.01 -46.14 39.57
CA MET A 22 -5.27 -45.80 40.96
C MET A 22 -6.75 -45.44 41.16
N LEU A 23 -7.34 -44.62 40.30
CA LEU A 23 -8.72 -44.17 40.42
C LEU A 23 -9.70 -45.36 40.37
N ASN A 24 -9.49 -46.30 39.46
CA ASN A 24 -10.29 -47.53 39.38
C ASN A 24 -10.15 -48.39 40.65
N ALA A 25 -8.94 -48.48 41.22
CA ALA A 25 -8.70 -49.19 42.47
C ALA A 25 -9.39 -48.54 43.68
N MET A 26 -9.44 -47.21 43.71
CA MET A 26 -10.09 -46.46 44.79
C MET A 26 -11.60 -46.35 44.62
N TRP A 27 -12.12 -46.50 43.40
CA TRP A 27 -13.52 -46.23 43.04
C TRP A 27 -14.56 -46.91 43.94
N PRO A 28 -14.43 -48.18 44.36
CA PRO A 28 -15.40 -48.83 45.23
C PRO A 28 -15.58 -48.13 46.60
N LYS A 29 -14.52 -47.50 47.11
CA LYS A 29 -14.49 -46.81 48.42
C LYS A 29 -14.74 -45.31 48.27
N ASP A 30 -14.17 -44.70 47.23
CA ASP A 30 -14.09 -43.26 47.04
C ASP A 30 -15.23 -42.69 46.17
N GLN A 31 -15.80 -43.51 45.28
CA GLN A 31 -16.86 -43.13 44.32
C GLN A 31 -16.52 -41.87 43.49
N GLY A 32 -15.23 -41.63 43.23
CA GLY A 32 -14.75 -40.57 42.35
C GLY A 32 -14.58 -39.20 43.03
N LYS A 33 -14.64 -39.10 44.36
CA LYS A 33 -14.36 -37.85 45.09
C LYS A 33 -12.94 -37.35 44.88
N SER A 34 -11.99 -38.27 44.71
CA SER A 34 -10.56 -37.98 44.51
C SER A 34 -10.18 -37.84 43.03
N ALA A 35 -11.15 -37.91 42.10
CA ALA A 35 -10.88 -37.94 40.66
C ALA A 35 -10.29 -36.62 40.13
N GLU A 36 -10.82 -35.47 40.58
CA GLU A 36 -10.27 -34.16 40.19
C GLU A 36 -8.88 -33.93 40.80
N GLU A 37 -8.65 -34.42 42.02
CA GLU A 37 -7.33 -34.36 42.64
C GLU A 37 -6.29 -35.19 41.87
N LEU A 38 -6.66 -36.39 41.44
CA LEU A 38 -5.85 -37.24 40.56
C LEU A 38 -5.56 -36.57 39.21
N TRP A 39 -6.55 -35.92 38.59
CA TRP A 39 -6.36 -35.14 37.37
C TRP A 39 -5.29 -34.05 37.57
N ASN A 40 -5.40 -33.28 38.65
CA ASN A 40 -4.43 -32.23 38.99
C ASN A 40 -3.04 -32.82 39.26
N TYR A 41 -2.94 -34.02 39.83
CA TYR A 41 -1.66 -34.69 39.96
C TYR A 41 -1.07 -35.11 38.61
N VAL A 42 -1.87 -35.57 37.66
CA VAL A 42 -1.36 -35.87 36.30
C VAL A 42 -0.76 -34.61 35.66
N GLU A 43 -1.46 -33.47 35.75
CA GLU A 43 -0.95 -32.19 35.25
C GLU A 43 0.32 -31.74 35.97
N LEU A 44 0.36 -31.86 37.30
CA LEU A 44 1.53 -31.52 38.10
C LEU A 44 2.75 -32.37 37.73
N PHE A 45 2.58 -33.69 37.64
CA PHE A 45 3.66 -34.61 37.25
C PHE A 45 4.14 -34.33 35.84
N ALA A 46 3.22 -34.16 34.88
CA ALA A 46 3.56 -33.79 33.51
C ALA A 46 4.28 -32.44 33.41
N SER A 47 4.00 -31.48 34.29
CA SER A 47 4.71 -30.19 34.32
C SER A 47 6.13 -30.26 34.91
N LEU A 48 6.41 -31.29 35.72
CA LEU A 48 7.69 -31.48 36.41
C LEU A 48 8.61 -32.46 35.67
N ASP A 49 8.08 -33.27 34.76
CA ASP A 49 8.86 -34.08 33.82
C ASP A 49 9.36 -33.20 32.66
N LEU A 50 10.64 -32.82 32.75
CA LEU A 50 11.29 -31.97 31.76
C LEU A 50 11.67 -32.72 30.47
N GLU A 51 11.68 -34.05 30.49
CA GLU A 51 12.09 -34.87 29.34
C GLU A 51 10.88 -35.26 28.48
N ASN A 52 9.84 -35.82 29.11
CA ASN A 52 8.72 -36.43 28.37
C ASN A 52 7.36 -35.73 28.62
N GLY A 53 7.27 -34.83 29.61
CA GLY A 53 6.06 -34.08 29.91
C GLY A 53 4.82 -34.95 30.10
N LYS A 54 3.78 -34.76 29.28
CA LYS A 54 2.53 -35.54 29.32
C LYS A 54 2.70 -37.02 28.96
N GLU A 55 3.78 -37.35 28.26
CA GLU A 55 4.13 -38.72 27.86
C GLU A 55 5.04 -39.41 28.89
N GLY A 56 5.33 -38.74 30.01
CA GLY A 56 6.15 -39.25 31.09
C GLY A 56 5.51 -40.36 31.93
N SER A 57 6.35 -41.07 32.67
CA SER A 57 5.97 -42.21 33.52
C SER A 57 6.59 -42.16 34.93
N ASP A 58 7.68 -41.43 35.12
CA ASP A 58 8.39 -41.32 36.38
C ASP A 58 9.02 -39.93 36.56
N LEU A 59 9.31 -39.58 37.81
CA LEU A 59 10.10 -38.41 38.17
C LEU A 59 11.37 -38.85 38.90
N ASP A 60 12.42 -38.05 38.79
CA ASP A 60 13.60 -38.21 39.62
C ASP A 60 13.33 -37.78 41.08
N GLU A 61 14.32 -37.98 41.94
CA GLU A 61 14.16 -37.69 43.37
C GLU A 61 13.85 -36.21 43.65
N LEU A 62 14.45 -35.30 42.88
CA LEU A 62 14.21 -33.86 43.01
C LEU A 62 12.82 -33.48 42.49
N GLY A 63 12.38 -34.04 41.36
CA GLY A 63 11.04 -33.88 40.82
C GLY A 63 9.97 -34.34 41.81
N MET A 64 10.17 -35.51 42.43
CA MET A 64 9.26 -36.00 43.47
C MET A 64 9.22 -35.12 44.71
N HIS A 65 10.37 -34.61 45.15
CA HIS A 65 10.39 -33.67 46.28
C HIS A 65 9.63 -32.38 45.94
N ARG A 66 9.75 -31.87 44.71
CA ARG A 66 8.96 -30.73 44.22
C ARG A 66 7.47 -31.01 44.19
N VAL A 67 7.04 -32.24 43.86
CA VAL A 67 5.63 -32.65 43.98
C VAL A 67 5.16 -32.46 45.42
N PHE A 68 5.89 -32.98 46.41
CA PHE A 68 5.53 -32.85 47.83
C PHE A 68 5.46 -31.40 48.32
N GLU A 69 6.36 -30.55 47.83
CA GLU A 69 6.34 -29.11 48.09
C GLU A 69 5.08 -28.43 47.50
N LYS A 70 4.78 -28.70 46.23
CA LYS A 70 3.65 -28.10 45.51
C LYS A 70 2.29 -28.47 46.09
N ILE A 71 2.17 -29.66 46.67
CA ILE A 71 0.95 -30.14 47.34
C ILE A 71 0.90 -29.77 48.84
N GLN A 72 1.85 -28.95 49.31
CA GLN A 72 1.97 -28.50 50.71
C GLN A 72 2.15 -29.64 51.73
N LYS A 73 2.66 -30.79 51.30
CA LYS A 73 3.05 -31.92 52.16
C LYS A 73 4.58 -32.05 52.19
N GLN A 74 5.25 -30.93 52.43
CA GLN A 74 6.70 -30.85 52.47
C GLN A 74 7.24 -31.81 53.54
N GLN A 75 8.25 -32.57 53.16
CA GLN A 75 8.95 -33.51 54.03
C GLN A 75 10.41 -33.50 53.62
N THR A 76 11.30 -33.86 54.54
CA THR A 76 12.72 -33.98 54.20
C THR A 76 12.93 -35.10 53.17
N MET A 77 14.00 -35.01 52.38
CA MET A 77 14.39 -36.07 51.43
C MET A 77 14.51 -37.45 52.12
N GLN A 78 14.95 -37.48 53.38
CA GLN A 78 15.08 -38.71 54.15
C GLN A 78 13.71 -39.29 54.55
N GLU A 79 12.76 -38.45 54.95
CA GLU A 79 11.37 -38.87 55.22
C GLU A 79 10.68 -39.37 53.95
N MET A 80 10.82 -38.65 52.83
CA MET A 80 10.29 -39.07 51.53
C MET A 80 10.84 -40.44 51.13
N ARG A 81 12.15 -40.66 51.25
CA ARG A 81 12.77 -41.97 50.97
C ARG A 81 12.22 -43.08 51.85
N ASN A 82 12.09 -42.83 53.15
CA ASN A 82 11.57 -43.82 54.09
C ASN A 82 10.11 -44.18 53.80
N HIS A 83 9.30 -43.20 53.41
CA HIS A 83 7.90 -43.40 53.03
C HIS A 83 7.77 -44.16 51.71
N LEU A 84 8.51 -43.76 50.68
CA LEU A 84 8.45 -44.40 49.36
C LEU A 84 8.96 -45.85 49.37
N ARG A 85 9.94 -46.18 50.24
CA ARG A 85 10.36 -47.58 50.43
C ARG A 85 9.23 -48.48 50.94
N LYS A 86 8.33 -47.95 51.77
CA LYS A 86 7.21 -48.72 52.34
C LYS A 86 6.15 -49.10 51.29
N VAL A 87 6.08 -48.36 50.18
CA VAL A 87 5.13 -48.59 49.09
C VAL A 87 5.76 -49.28 47.87
N GLY A 88 6.97 -49.84 48.02
CA GLY A 88 7.59 -50.67 46.98
C GLY A 88 8.66 -49.97 46.12
N VAL A 89 9.03 -48.72 46.41
CA VAL A 89 10.14 -48.04 45.70
C VAL A 89 11.48 -48.65 46.10
N THR A 90 12.13 -49.29 45.14
CA THR A 90 13.45 -49.95 45.31
C THR A 90 14.61 -49.14 44.72
N SER A 91 14.33 -48.17 43.85
CA SER A 91 15.29 -47.25 43.25
C SER A 91 14.73 -45.82 43.29
N PHE A 92 15.54 -44.88 43.78
CA PHE A 92 15.17 -43.46 43.88
C PHE A 92 15.58 -42.64 42.66
N LYS A 93 16.18 -43.27 41.65
CA LYS A 93 16.54 -42.61 40.40
C LYS A 93 15.30 -42.26 39.56
N LYS A 94 14.26 -43.09 39.66
CA LYS A 94 13.01 -43.00 38.90
C LYS A 94 11.89 -43.47 39.81
N ILE A 95 11.01 -42.56 40.19
CA ILE A 95 9.88 -42.80 41.08
C ILE A 95 8.62 -42.60 40.25
N SER A 96 7.90 -43.70 40.00
CA SER A 96 6.65 -43.65 39.26
C SER A 96 5.54 -42.97 40.05
N MET A 97 4.60 -42.36 39.34
CA MET A 97 3.44 -41.69 39.94
C MET A 97 2.58 -42.66 40.75
N ILE A 98 2.41 -43.91 40.32
CA ILE A 98 1.63 -44.91 41.05
C ILE A 98 2.17 -45.16 42.46
N ASN A 99 3.49 -45.18 42.64
CA ASN A 99 4.10 -45.32 43.96
C ASN A 99 3.79 -44.11 44.86
N PHE A 100 3.83 -42.91 44.28
CA PHE A 100 3.40 -41.70 44.97
C PHE A 100 1.92 -41.74 45.35
N LEU A 101 1.04 -42.18 44.44
CA LEU A 101 -0.40 -42.24 44.66
C LEU A 101 -0.78 -43.25 45.75
N ILE A 102 -0.16 -44.43 45.74
CA ILE A 102 -0.33 -45.44 46.80
C ILE A 102 0.04 -44.84 48.16
N PHE A 103 1.14 -44.10 48.22
CA PHE A 103 1.56 -43.43 49.45
C PHE A 103 0.59 -42.33 49.89
N ILE A 104 0.19 -41.43 48.99
CA ILE A 104 -0.57 -40.22 49.34
C ILE A 104 -1.99 -40.54 49.79
N TYR A 105 -2.59 -41.59 49.22
CA TYR A 105 -3.93 -42.07 49.57
C TYR A 105 -3.91 -43.19 50.63
N GLY A 106 -2.74 -43.73 50.97
CA GLY A 106 -2.58 -44.74 52.02
C GLY A 106 -3.19 -46.11 51.68
N TYR A 107 -3.19 -46.49 50.40
CA TYR A 107 -3.71 -47.79 49.95
C TYR A 107 -2.65 -48.89 50.08
N ASP A 108 -3.10 -50.13 50.23
CA ASP A 108 -2.22 -51.29 50.13
C ASP A 108 -1.81 -51.51 48.66
N TRP A 109 -0.51 -51.58 48.41
CA TRP A 109 0.00 -51.69 47.04
C TRP A 109 -0.40 -53.01 46.37
N ALA A 110 -0.56 -54.11 47.12
CA ALA A 110 -1.03 -55.39 46.58
C ALA A 110 -2.53 -55.33 46.23
N GLU A 111 -3.34 -54.58 46.98
CA GLU A 111 -4.72 -54.26 46.60
C GLU A 111 -4.79 -53.44 45.30
N VAL A 112 -3.93 -52.43 45.14
CA VAL A 112 -3.94 -51.53 43.97
C VAL A 112 -3.51 -52.23 42.69
N VAL A 113 -2.46 -53.06 42.72
CA VAL A 113 -1.99 -53.76 41.51
C VAL A 113 -2.91 -54.90 41.07
N ASN A 114 -3.72 -55.43 41.97
CA ASN A 114 -4.70 -56.48 41.70
C ASN A 114 -6.13 -55.96 41.53
N ALA A 115 -6.33 -54.64 41.68
CA ALA A 115 -7.63 -54.04 41.53
C ALA A 115 -8.18 -54.27 40.11
N PRO A 116 -9.48 -54.62 39.98
CA PRO A 116 -10.10 -54.73 38.68
C PRO A 116 -10.01 -53.39 37.93
N GLN A 117 -9.64 -53.44 36.65
CA GLN A 117 -9.44 -52.25 35.78
C GLN A 117 -10.55 -52.05 34.74
N GLY A 118 -11.69 -52.72 34.94
CA GLY A 118 -12.85 -52.68 34.04
C GLY A 118 -12.76 -53.71 32.91
N GLY A 119 -13.89 -54.36 32.60
CA GLY A 119 -13.98 -55.39 31.56
C GLY A 119 -14.46 -54.91 30.19
N ASN A 120 -14.87 -53.64 30.05
CA ASN A 120 -15.45 -53.11 28.82
C ASN A 120 -14.39 -52.44 27.93
N VAL A 121 -13.40 -53.22 27.49
CA VAL A 121 -12.27 -52.74 26.69
C VAL A 121 -12.74 -52.17 25.35
N GLU A 122 -13.68 -52.83 24.67
CA GLU A 122 -14.25 -52.35 23.39
C GLU A 122 -14.97 -51.01 23.54
N GLY A 123 -15.76 -50.84 24.62
CA GLY A 123 -16.46 -49.60 24.90
C GLY A 123 -15.50 -48.43 25.16
N ILE A 124 -14.42 -48.69 25.90
CA ILE A 124 -13.35 -47.74 26.20
C ILE A 124 -12.56 -47.38 24.94
N GLU A 125 -12.22 -48.34 24.09
CA GLU A 125 -11.48 -48.11 22.85
C GLU A 125 -12.29 -47.26 21.86
N LYS A 126 -13.59 -47.56 21.70
CA LYS A 126 -14.48 -46.71 20.91
C LYS A 126 -14.60 -45.30 21.48
N ALA A 127 -14.65 -45.14 22.81
CA ALA A 127 -14.64 -43.82 23.43
C ALA A 127 -13.34 -43.05 23.15
N LYS A 128 -12.18 -43.71 23.21
CA LYS A 128 -10.88 -43.11 22.82
C LYS A 128 -10.89 -42.62 21.38
N ASN A 129 -11.38 -43.43 20.45
CA ASN A 129 -11.47 -43.05 19.04
C ASN A 129 -12.39 -41.83 18.85
N MET A 130 -13.53 -41.79 19.55
CA MET A 130 -14.42 -40.62 19.51
C MET A 130 -13.75 -39.36 20.09
N LEU A 131 -12.93 -39.49 21.13
CA LEU A 131 -12.15 -38.37 21.66
C LEU A 131 -11.07 -37.89 20.69
N GLU A 132 -10.45 -38.80 19.95
CA GLU A 132 -9.48 -38.47 18.91
C GLU A 132 -10.16 -37.73 17.75
N GLU A 133 -11.31 -38.20 17.27
CA GLU A 133 -12.13 -37.50 16.28
C GLU A 133 -12.52 -36.10 16.75
N VAL A 134 -12.87 -35.94 18.03
CA VAL A 134 -13.13 -34.62 18.64
C VAL A 134 -11.88 -33.75 18.63
N THR A 135 -10.69 -34.28 18.92
CA THR A 135 -9.43 -33.50 18.81
C THR A 135 -9.23 -33.00 17.39
N ILE A 136 -9.34 -33.90 16.41
CA ILE A 136 -9.11 -33.59 14.99
C ILE A 136 -10.09 -32.51 14.53
N ALA A 137 -11.38 -32.64 14.87
CA ALA A 137 -12.39 -31.64 14.52
C ALA A 137 -12.11 -30.27 15.17
N PHE A 138 -11.56 -30.24 16.39
CA PHE A 138 -11.17 -28.98 17.04
C PHE A 138 -9.96 -28.32 16.39
N GLU A 139 -8.94 -29.10 16.05
CA GLU A 139 -7.76 -28.60 15.37
C GLU A 139 -8.13 -28.02 14.00
N ASP A 140 -9.00 -28.70 13.25
CA ASP A 140 -9.52 -28.20 11.98
C ASP A 140 -10.35 -26.91 12.16
N ALA A 141 -11.28 -26.89 13.13
CA ALA A 141 -12.06 -25.69 13.44
C ALA A 141 -11.18 -24.50 13.86
N GLN A 142 -10.13 -24.75 14.65
CA GLN A 142 -9.17 -23.72 15.06
C GLN A 142 -8.37 -23.19 13.86
N LYS A 143 -7.90 -24.09 12.99
CA LYS A 143 -7.19 -23.73 11.77
C LYS A 143 -8.08 -22.89 10.85
N LYS A 144 -9.33 -23.33 10.62
CA LYS A 144 -10.30 -22.61 9.80
C LYS A 144 -10.69 -21.25 10.37
N ALA A 145 -10.79 -21.14 11.70
CA ALA A 145 -11.01 -19.84 12.34
C ALA A 145 -9.82 -18.88 12.15
N GLN A 146 -8.58 -19.38 12.14
CA GLN A 146 -7.40 -18.57 11.84
C GLN A 146 -7.36 -18.14 10.37
N GLU A 147 -7.67 -19.05 9.44
CA GLU A 147 -7.77 -18.76 8.00
C GLU A 147 -8.86 -17.70 7.73
N SER A 148 -10.04 -17.85 8.34
CA SER A 148 -11.14 -16.87 8.27
C SER A 148 -10.72 -15.48 8.79
N LYS A 149 -10.01 -15.43 9.92
CA LYS A 149 -9.51 -14.17 10.46
C LYS A 149 -8.49 -13.52 9.53
N ALA A 150 -7.56 -14.29 8.99
CA ALA A 150 -6.55 -13.79 8.06
C ALA A 150 -7.20 -13.23 6.78
N ALA A 151 -8.16 -13.95 6.19
CA ALA A 151 -8.90 -13.50 5.03
C ALA A 151 -9.73 -12.23 5.31
N ALA A 152 -10.35 -12.12 6.49
CA ALA A 152 -11.09 -10.92 6.89
C ALA A 152 -10.18 -9.69 7.07
N ASP A 153 -8.97 -9.87 7.61
CA ASP A 153 -8.01 -8.78 7.76
C ASP A 153 -7.42 -8.37 6.40
N GLU A 154 -7.18 -9.31 5.49
CA GLU A 154 -6.78 -9.05 4.10
C GLU A 154 -7.86 -8.30 3.31
N SER A 155 -9.12 -8.74 3.40
CA SER A 155 -10.27 -8.05 2.78
C SER A 155 -10.38 -6.60 3.23
N LYS A 156 -10.23 -6.33 4.54
CA LYS A 156 -10.20 -4.95 5.06
C LYS A 156 -9.04 -4.13 4.51
N ALA A 157 -7.85 -4.72 4.43
CA ALA A 157 -6.68 -4.05 3.89
C ALA A 157 -6.89 -3.69 2.41
N LYS A 158 -7.42 -4.62 1.62
CA LYS A 158 -7.72 -4.41 0.19
C LYS A 158 -8.82 -3.38 -0.04
N SER A 159 -9.89 -3.41 0.77
CA SER A 159 -10.94 -2.39 0.72
C SER A 159 -10.39 -0.98 1.05
N ALA A 160 -9.50 -0.87 2.04
CA ALA A 160 -8.86 0.41 2.37
C ALA A 160 -7.91 0.89 1.27
N GLU A 161 -7.18 -0.01 0.62
CA GLU A 161 -6.34 0.28 -0.54
C GLU A 161 -7.19 0.80 -1.71
N ALA A 162 -8.27 0.09 -2.06
CA ALA A 162 -9.21 0.48 -3.12
C ALA A 162 -9.82 1.87 -2.89
N LYS A 163 -10.14 2.21 -1.63
CA LYS A 163 -10.64 3.55 -1.31
C LYS A 163 -9.59 4.63 -1.57
N ARG A 164 -8.33 4.40 -1.16
CA ARG A 164 -7.23 5.36 -1.38
C ARG A 164 -6.92 5.54 -2.86
N THR A 165 -6.92 4.47 -3.65
CA THR A 165 -6.67 4.55 -5.09
C THR A 165 -7.81 5.23 -5.83
N ALA A 166 -9.06 5.02 -5.41
CA ALA A 166 -10.22 5.75 -5.94
C ALA A 166 -10.16 7.26 -5.62
N GLU A 167 -9.76 7.65 -4.41
CA GLU A 167 -9.55 9.06 -4.04
C GLU A 167 -8.44 9.71 -4.89
N LEU A 168 -7.33 9.00 -5.11
CA LEU A 168 -6.26 9.48 -5.99
C LEU A 168 -6.74 9.63 -7.45
N ALA A 169 -7.52 8.66 -7.96
CA ALA A 169 -8.09 8.74 -9.30
C ALA A 169 -9.02 9.95 -9.47
N ALA A 170 -9.83 10.25 -8.46
CA ALA A 170 -10.68 11.45 -8.45
C ALA A 170 -9.85 12.74 -8.47
N GLN A 171 -8.78 12.81 -7.67
CA GLN A 171 -7.87 13.96 -7.66
C GLN A 171 -7.20 14.15 -9.04
N ARG A 172 -6.71 13.07 -9.65
CA ARG A 172 -6.08 13.15 -10.98
C ARG A 172 -7.06 13.56 -12.08
N ALA A 173 -8.32 13.12 -12.00
CA ALA A 173 -9.36 13.55 -12.92
C ALA A 173 -9.65 15.06 -12.78
N GLU A 174 -9.65 15.59 -11.56
CA GLU A 174 -9.81 17.03 -11.32
C GLU A 174 -8.62 17.83 -11.88
N GLU A 175 -7.38 17.39 -11.62
CA GLU A 175 -6.16 18.00 -12.17
C GLU A 175 -6.18 18.00 -13.71
N SER A 176 -6.64 16.90 -14.33
CA SER A 176 -6.81 16.81 -15.79
C SER A 176 -7.84 17.80 -16.32
N ALA A 177 -8.97 17.97 -15.65
CA ALA A 177 -9.99 18.95 -16.03
C ALA A 177 -9.46 20.39 -15.94
N GLN A 178 -8.75 20.71 -14.85
CA GLN A 178 -8.13 22.03 -14.68
C GLN A 178 -7.07 22.32 -15.74
N ALA A 179 -6.24 21.33 -16.09
CA ALA A 179 -5.24 21.47 -17.13
C ALA A 179 -5.87 21.65 -18.52
N ALA A 180 -6.96 20.93 -18.83
CA ALA A 180 -7.71 21.10 -20.07
C ALA A 180 -8.32 22.51 -20.19
N ASP A 181 -8.91 23.03 -19.12
CA ASP A 181 -9.43 24.40 -19.08
C ASP A 181 -8.32 25.45 -19.26
N ALA A 182 -7.15 25.23 -18.67
CA ALA A 182 -5.98 26.10 -18.85
C ALA A 182 -5.48 26.07 -20.31
N ALA A 183 -5.42 24.89 -20.93
CA ALA A 183 -5.06 24.72 -22.34
C ALA A 183 -6.03 25.45 -23.27
N ASN A 184 -7.34 25.34 -23.02
CA ASN A 184 -8.36 26.04 -23.80
C ASN A 184 -8.21 27.57 -23.70
N LYS A 185 -8.02 28.10 -22.49
CA LYS A 185 -7.80 29.54 -22.27
C LYS A 185 -6.50 30.03 -22.95
N ALA A 186 -5.43 29.25 -22.88
CA ALA A 186 -4.17 29.58 -23.53
C ALA A 186 -4.29 29.56 -25.06
N ALA A 187 -5.01 28.59 -25.63
CA ALA A 187 -5.29 28.52 -27.06
C ALA A 187 -6.12 29.71 -27.55
N GLU A 188 -7.16 30.12 -26.81
CA GLU A 188 -7.92 31.32 -27.12
C GLU A 188 -7.06 32.59 -27.11
N ALA A 189 -6.16 32.72 -26.12
CA ALA A 189 -5.24 33.84 -26.03
C ALA A 189 -4.24 33.86 -27.20
N ALA A 190 -3.71 32.68 -27.58
CA ALA A 190 -2.81 32.55 -28.73
C ALA A 190 -3.49 32.94 -30.04
N ASN A 191 -4.75 32.50 -30.24
CA ASN A 191 -5.52 32.87 -31.43
C ASN A 191 -5.76 34.39 -31.50
N LYS A 192 -6.17 35.01 -30.39
CA LYS A 192 -6.36 36.47 -30.32
C LYS A 192 -5.06 37.24 -30.59
N ALA A 193 -3.94 36.80 -30.02
CA ALA A 193 -2.65 37.43 -30.25
C ALA A 193 -2.18 37.27 -31.72
N ALA A 194 -2.42 36.12 -32.33
CA ALA A 194 -2.11 35.89 -33.74
C ALA A 194 -2.95 36.76 -34.68
N GLU A 195 -4.25 36.96 -34.40
CA GLU A 195 -5.10 37.87 -35.17
C GLU A 195 -4.62 39.32 -35.07
N ILE A 196 -4.24 39.77 -33.87
CA ILE A 196 -3.69 41.12 -33.66
C ILE A 196 -2.36 41.30 -34.42
N ALA A 197 -1.44 40.33 -34.30
CA ALA A 197 -0.16 40.37 -35.00
C ALA A 197 -0.33 40.47 -36.51
N LYS A 198 -1.26 39.68 -37.08
CA LYS A 198 -1.57 39.72 -38.52
C LYS A 198 -2.12 41.09 -38.94
N ALA A 199 -3.05 41.65 -38.16
CA ALA A 199 -3.62 42.97 -38.46
C ALA A 199 -2.56 44.08 -38.41
N ASP A 200 -1.65 44.04 -37.43
CA ASP A 200 -0.57 45.03 -37.32
C ASP A 200 0.51 44.84 -38.39
N GLU A 201 0.80 43.60 -38.81
CA GLU A 201 1.67 43.31 -39.95
C GLU A 201 1.11 43.88 -41.25
N GLU A 202 -0.18 43.65 -41.53
CA GLU A 202 -0.86 44.24 -42.70
C GLU A 202 -0.82 45.77 -42.67
N ALA A 203 -1.02 46.38 -41.49
CA ALA A 203 -0.92 47.83 -41.31
C ALA A 203 0.52 48.35 -41.54
N ALA A 204 1.54 47.63 -41.05
CA ALA A 204 2.94 47.98 -41.26
C ALA A 204 3.32 47.92 -42.75
N ILE A 205 2.88 46.88 -43.46
CA ILE A 205 3.10 46.75 -44.91
C ILE A 205 2.44 47.91 -45.67
N ALA A 206 1.21 48.29 -45.31
CA ALA A 206 0.52 49.42 -45.92
C ALA A 206 1.28 50.75 -45.71
N ARG A 207 1.71 51.02 -44.48
CA ARG A 207 2.47 52.25 -44.15
C ARG A 207 3.86 52.28 -44.78
N GLN A 208 4.51 51.12 -44.92
CA GLN A 208 5.79 51.02 -45.61
C GLN A 208 5.66 51.37 -47.09
N LYS A 209 4.58 50.94 -47.76
CA LYS A 209 4.30 51.33 -49.15
C LYS A 209 4.09 52.84 -49.30
N GLU A 210 3.39 53.48 -48.37
CA GLU A 210 3.21 54.94 -48.34
C GLU A 210 4.54 55.68 -48.14
N ALA A 211 5.39 55.20 -47.22
CA ALA A 211 6.71 55.76 -46.99
C ALA A 211 7.62 55.63 -48.22
N GLN A 212 7.64 54.47 -48.86
CA GLN A 212 8.42 54.25 -50.08
C GLN A 212 7.99 55.19 -51.21
N ALA A 213 6.67 55.37 -51.42
CA ALA A 213 6.17 56.29 -52.43
C ALA A 213 6.62 57.74 -52.17
N ALA A 214 6.69 58.16 -50.90
CA ALA A 214 7.17 59.49 -50.53
C ALA A 214 8.71 59.63 -50.66
N GLU A 215 9.47 58.58 -50.36
CA GLU A 215 10.93 58.54 -50.61
C GLU A 215 11.27 58.55 -52.10
N ASP A 216 10.47 57.90 -52.94
CA ASP A 216 10.61 57.95 -54.40
C ASP A 216 10.38 59.37 -54.93
N GLU A 217 9.41 60.12 -54.37
CA GLU A 217 9.22 61.55 -54.67
C GLU A 217 10.42 62.40 -54.26
N VAL A 218 10.99 62.17 -53.07
CA VAL A 218 12.23 62.84 -52.61
C VAL A 218 13.39 62.53 -53.54
N THR A 219 13.53 61.27 -53.96
CA THR A 219 14.60 60.82 -54.86
C THR A 219 14.48 61.50 -56.23
N LYS A 220 13.26 61.63 -56.77
CA LYS A 220 13.00 62.39 -58.01
C LYS A 220 13.39 63.87 -57.85
N ALA A 221 12.96 64.52 -56.76
CA ALA A 221 13.30 65.92 -56.51
C ALA A 221 14.80 66.14 -56.30
N LEU A 222 15.50 65.19 -55.67
CA LEU A 222 16.95 65.25 -55.46
C LEU A 222 17.71 65.12 -56.78
N ASN A 223 17.27 64.20 -57.66
CA ASN A 223 17.87 64.03 -58.98
C ASN A 223 17.68 65.28 -59.86
N GLU A 224 16.53 65.97 -59.75
CA GLU A 224 16.31 67.25 -60.41
C GLU A 224 17.27 68.33 -59.91
N VAL A 225 17.45 68.46 -58.59
CA VAL A 225 18.44 69.41 -58.02
C VAL A 225 19.83 69.11 -58.56
N LYS A 226 20.26 67.84 -58.55
CA LYS A 226 21.56 67.42 -59.09
C LYS A 226 21.71 67.76 -60.58
N SER A 227 20.65 67.56 -61.38
CA SER A 227 20.66 67.91 -62.80
C SER A 227 20.80 69.41 -63.04
N GLN A 228 20.11 70.24 -62.26
CA GLN A 228 20.23 71.71 -62.34
C GLN A 228 21.61 72.20 -61.86
N GLU A 229 22.16 71.61 -60.79
CA GLU A 229 23.53 71.90 -60.33
C GLU A 229 24.57 71.55 -61.40
N GLN A 230 24.45 70.38 -62.03
CA GLN A 230 25.32 69.97 -63.14
C GLN A 230 25.17 70.90 -64.34
N ALA A 231 23.95 71.29 -64.73
CA ALA A 231 23.72 72.20 -65.84
C ALA A 231 24.32 73.60 -65.60
N LYS A 232 24.28 74.09 -64.35
CA LYS A 232 24.95 75.34 -63.96
C LYS A 232 26.47 75.19 -64.01
N GLU A 233 27.00 74.07 -63.53
CA GLU A 233 28.44 73.78 -63.56
C GLU A 233 28.98 73.61 -65.00
N ASP A 234 28.24 72.94 -65.88
CA ASP A 234 28.61 72.75 -67.28
C ASP A 234 28.61 74.09 -68.03
N LYS A 235 27.64 74.98 -67.76
CA LYS A 235 27.63 76.37 -68.27
C LYS A 235 28.85 77.15 -67.78
N ARG A 236 29.19 77.02 -66.49
CA ARG A 236 30.39 77.65 -65.90
C ARG A 236 31.67 77.16 -66.58
N LYS A 237 31.82 75.85 -66.78
CA LYS A 237 32.97 75.24 -67.50
C LYS A 237 33.05 75.71 -68.95
N ALA A 238 31.92 75.77 -69.65
CA ALA A 238 31.86 76.23 -71.04
C ALA A 238 32.24 77.72 -71.18
N LEU A 239 31.80 78.57 -70.24
CA LEU A 239 32.18 79.98 -70.19
C LEU A 239 33.66 80.15 -69.84
N GLN A 240 34.21 79.41 -68.87
CA GLN A 240 35.65 79.38 -68.58
C GLN A 240 36.48 79.00 -69.81
N LYS A 241 36.10 77.94 -70.52
CA LYS A 241 36.77 77.51 -71.75
C LYS A 241 36.72 78.60 -72.84
N LYS A 242 35.62 79.34 -72.97
CA LYS A 242 35.51 80.49 -73.90
C LYS A 242 36.41 81.66 -73.50
N ILE A 243 36.57 81.92 -72.20
CA ILE A 243 37.49 82.97 -71.68
C ILE A 243 38.95 82.65 -72.03
N GLU A 244 39.32 81.37 -72.05
CA GLU A 244 40.68 80.90 -72.37
C GLU A 244 40.99 80.89 -73.88
N THR A 245 39.98 80.70 -74.74
CA THR A 245 40.19 80.38 -76.18
C THR A 245 39.72 81.44 -77.17
N ALA A 246 38.93 82.43 -76.76
CA ALA A 246 38.31 83.41 -77.67
C ALA A 246 39.05 84.77 -77.74
N GLY A 247 38.80 85.55 -78.80
CA GLY A 247 39.37 86.90 -79.00
C GLY A 247 38.84 87.96 -78.00
N LEU A 248 39.53 89.11 -77.90
CA LEU A 248 39.37 90.13 -76.83
C LEU A 248 37.90 90.50 -76.49
N VAL A 249 37.06 90.70 -77.49
CA VAL A 249 35.63 91.07 -77.32
C VAL A 249 34.79 89.90 -76.78
N ALA A 250 34.99 88.69 -77.32
CA ALA A 250 34.28 87.49 -76.87
C ALA A 250 34.73 87.03 -75.47
N LYS A 251 36.00 87.28 -75.12
CA LYS A 251 36.55 87.05 -73.78
C LYS A 251 35.91 87.96 -72.74
N ASN A 252 35.82 89.27 -73.01
CA ASN A 252 35.15 90.21 -72.11
C ASN A 252 33.65 89.91 -71.97
N ALA A 253 32.97 89.49 -73.04
CA ALA A 253 31.58 89.04 -72.99
C ALA A 253 31.41 87.77 -72.12
N ALA A 254 32.30 86.77 -72.25
CA ALA A 254 32.26 85.56 -71.45
C ALA A 254 32.60 85.81 -69.96
N ILE A 255 33.51 86.76 -69.66
CA ILE A 255 33.78 87.21 -68.29
C ILE A 255 32.53 87.87 -67.68
N GLN A 256 31.83 88.71 -68.44
CA GLN A 256 30.58 89.33 -67.97
C GLN A 256 29.45 88.32 -67.81
N GLU A 257 29.30 87.36 -68.71
CA GLU A 257 28.31 86.27 -68.56
C GLU A 257 28.64 85.32 -67.41
N LEU A 258 29.91 85.03 -67.13
CA LEU A 258 30.32 84.23 -65.99
C LEU A 258 30.08 84.98 -64.67
N ALA A 259 30.42 86.28 -64.62
CA ALA A 259 30.10 87.14 -63.47
C ALA A 259 28.59 87.29 -63.27
N LYS A 260 27.79 87.24 -64.36
CA LYS A 260 26.33 87.21 -64.30
C LYS A 260 25.82 85.87 -63.78
N LEU A 261 26.29 84.74 -64.32
CA LEU A 261 25.91 83.39 -63.87
C LEU A 261 26.24 83.14 -62.38
N ASP A 262 27.30 83.78 -61.89
CA ASP A 262 27.74 83.67 -60.49
C ASP A 262 26.99 84.59 -59.54
N ASN A 263 26.53 85.76 -60.00
CA ASN A 263 25.76 86.72 -59.19
C ASN A 263 24.23 86.59 -59.36
N GLU A 264 23.75 85.94 -60.41
CA GLU A 264 22.32 85.75 -60.70
C GLU A 264 21.77 84.58 -59.86
N ASP A 265 20.69 84.85 -59.12
CA ASP A 265 19.92 83.81 -58.42
C ASP A 265 19.30 82.89 -59.48
N ASP A 266 19.86 81.68 -59.60
CA ASP A 266 19.40 80.68 -60.57
C ASP A 266 18.03 80.14 -60.14
N LEU A 267 16.99 80.85 -60.60
CA LEU A 267 15.59 80.58 -60.27
C LEU A 267 15.20 79.11 -60.51
N PRO A 268 15.60 78.44 -61.62
CA PRO A 268 15.48 76.99 -61.78
C PRO A 268 16.05 76.17 -60.61
N LEU A 269 17.29 76.43 -60.20
CA LEU A 269 17.94 75.72 -59.10
C LEU A 269 17.25 75.99 -57.74
N ARG A 270 16.84 77.23 -57.48
CA ARG A 270 16.11 77.60 -56.27
C ARG A 270 14.73 76.93 -56.21
N LYS A 271 14.02 76.84 -57.34
CA LYS A 271 12.76 76.09 -57.46
C LYS A 271 12.99 74.59 -57.18
N ALA A 272 14.01 73.98 -57.79
CA ALA A 272 14.34 72.58 -57.55
C ALA A 272 14.66 72.29 -56.06
N LYS A 273 15.45 73.16 -55.41
CA LYS A 273 15.77 73.06 -53.97
C LYS A 273 14.52 73.21 -53.08
N THR A 274 13.64 74.14 -53.42
CA THR A 274 12.35 74.31 -52.71
C THR A 274 11.45 73.09 -52.87
N THR A 275 11.40 72.51 -54.08
CA THR A 275 10.66 71.27 -54.35
C THR A 275 11.24 70.09 -53.57
N LEU A 276 12.57 69.98 -53.48
CA LEU A 276 13.23 68.96 -52.66
C LEU A 276 12.89 69.14 -51.17
N GLU A 277 12.95 70.35 -50.64
CA GLU A 277 12.60 70.62 -49.24
C GLU A 277 11.12 70.29 -48.96
N ALA A 278 10.22 70.64 -49.88
CA ALA A 278 8.80 70.28 -49.79
C ALA A 278 8.59 68.76 -49.82
N ALA A 279 9.30 68.05 -50.71
CA ALA A 279 9.25 66.58 -50.78
C ALA A 279 9.78 65.93 -49.49
N GLN A 280 10.90 66.43 -48.94
CA GLN A 280 11.46 65.94 -47.68
C GLN A 280 10.50 66.15 -46.50
N ARG A 281 9.87 67.34 -46.41
CA ARG A 281 8.84 67.61 -45.38
C ARG A 281 7.61 66.70 -45.56
N LYS A 282 7.20 66.43 -46.80
CA LYS A 282 6.09 65.53 -47.10
C LYS A 282 6.40 64.07 -46.76
N ALA A 283 7.65 63.62 -46.93
CA ALA A 283 8.10 62.27 -46.63
C ALA A 283 8.33 61.99 -45.14
N ALA A 284 8.65 63.00 -44.33
CA ALA A 284 8.96 62.83 -42.91
C ALA A 284 7.83 62.14 -42.11
N LYS A 285 6.56 62.49 -42.36
CA LYS A 285 5.41 61.91 -41.66
C LYS A 285 5.14 60.45 -42.06
N PRO A 286 5.03 60.09 -43.35
CA PRO A 286 4.91 58.69 -43.79
C PRO A 286 6.01 57.77 -43.25
N VAL A 287 7.28 58.22 -43.30
CA VAL A 287 8.42 57.43 -42.78
C VAL A 287 8.27 57.17 -41.28
N LYS A 288 7.94 58.19 -40.48
CA LYS A 288 7.70 58.03 -39.03
C LYS A 288 6.55 57.05 -38.73
N LEU A 289 5.45 57.14 -39.48
CA LEU A 289 4.30 56.25 -39.31
C LEU A 289 4.63 54.80 -39.71
N ALA A 290 5.49 54.61 -40.72
CA ALA A 290 5.95 53.28 -41.12
C ALA A 290 6.88 52.67 -40.07
N THR A 291 7.79 53.46 -39.47
CA THR A 291 8.66 52.96 -38.40
C THR A 291 7.85 52.55 -37.16
N GLU A 292 6.90 53.39 -36.73
CA GLU A 292 6.03 53.09 -35.57
C GLU A 292 5.16 51.84 -35.82
N ALA A 293 4.59 51.71 -37.03
CA ALA A 293 3.79 50.54 -37.40
C ALA A 293 4.64 49.25 -37.44
N ARG A 294 5.88 49.32 -37.94
CA ARG A 294 6.80 48.17 -37.97
C ARG A 294 7.23 47.75 -36.57
N GLU A 295 7.52 48.70 -35.68
CA GLU A 295 7.82 48.41 -34.27
C GLU A 295 6.64 47.74 -33.58
N LYS A 296 5.42 48.26 -33.79
CA LYS A 296 4.19 47.67 -33.26
C LYS A 296 3.97 46.24 -33.78
N ALA A 297 4.08 46.01 -35.09
CA ALA A 297 3.96 44.68 -35.69
C ALA A 297 5.01 43.70 -35.14
N SER A 298 6.25 44.16 -34.96
CA SER A 298 7.28 43.33 -34.34
C SER A 298 6.98 42.99 -32.87
N ALA A 299 6.37 43.90 -32.12
CA ALA A 299 5.99 43.66 -30.73
C ALA A 299 4.84 42.63 -30.65
N THR A 300 3.78 42.84 -31.43
CA THR A 300 2.61 41.95 -31.43
C THR A 300 2.93 40.56 -32.02
N ALA A 301 3.86 40.46 -32.98
CA ALA A 301 4.39 39.17 -33.43
C ALA A 301 5.14 38.39 -32.33
N LYS A 302 5.89 39.08 -31.48
CA LYS A 302 6.55 38.44 -30.31
C LYS A 302 5.51 37.96 -29.31
N GLU A 303 4.52 38.80 -28.98
CA GLU A 303 3.42 38.41 -28.08
C GLU A 303 2.64 37.20 -28.61
N ALA A 304 2.36 37.14 -29.92
CA ALA A 304 1.72 35.99 -30.54
C ALA A 304 2.56 34.71 -30.42
N THR A 305 3.87 34.82 -30.60
CA THR A 305 4.79 33.67 -30.45
C THR A 305 4.83 33.19 -29.00
N GLU A 306 4.91 34.10 -28.03
CA GLU A 306 4.88 33.76 -26.61
C GLU A 306 3.55 33.14 -26.19
N ALA A 307 2.43 33.67 -26.67
CA ALA A 307 1.10 33.12 -26.42
C ALA A 307 0.95 31.71 -27.02
N LYS A 308 1.47 31.48 -28.23
CA LYS A 308 1.50 30.15 -28.84
C LYS A 308 2.32 29.16 -28.01
N ASN A 309 3.53 29.54 -27.58
CA ASN A 309 4.36 28.66 -26.75
C ASN A 309 3.66 28.31 -25.42
N LYS A 310 2.95 29.27 -24.81
CA LYS A 310 2.13 29.00 -23.62
C LYS A 310 0.99 28.02 -23.90
N ALA A 311 0.32 28.15 -25.05
CA ALA A 311 -0.74 27.24 -25.46
C ALA A 311 -0.21 25.82 -25.71
N ASP A 312 0.92 25.69 -26.41
CA ASP A 312 1.56 24.40 -26.68
C ASP A 312 1.99 23.70 -25.38
N ASN A 313 2.58 24.45 -24.43
CA ASN A 313 2.93 23.92 -23.11
C ASN A 313 1.69 23.50 -22.30
N ALA A 314 0.67 24.34 -22.23
CA ALA A 314 -0.55 24.02 -21.50
C ALA A 314 -1.28 22.80 -22.10
N LYS A 315 -1.23 22.63 -23.43
CA LYS A 315 -1.74 21.43 -24.09
C LYS A 315 -0.96 20.17 -23.69
N ALA A 316 0.37 20.24 -23.68
CA ALA A 316 1.20 19.12 -23.25
C ALA A 316 0.93 18.73 -21.78
N GLU A 317 0.75 19.73 -20.90
CA GLU A 317 0.36 19.50 -19.50
C GLU A 317 -1.02 18.84 -19.39
N ALA A 318 -1.99 19.27 -20.20
CA ALA A 318 -3.33 18.66 -20.23
C ALA A 318 -3.30 17.20 -20.71
N GLU A 319 -2.51 16.89 -21.74
CA GLU A 319 -2.32 15.52 -22.24
C GLU A 319 -1.66 14.62 -21.18
N ALA A 320 -0.62 15.11 -20.51
CA ALA A 320 0.05 14.39 -19.43
C ALA A 320 -0.89 14.14 -18.23
N ALA A 321 -1.67 15.14 -17.84
CA ALA A 321 -2.64 15.02 -16.75
C ALA A 321 -3.77 14.03 -17.11
N LEU A 322 -4.23 14.03 -18.36
CA LEU A 322 -5.23 13.06 -18.83
C LEU A 322 -4.68 11.62 -18.80
N GLN A 323 -3.44 11.41 -19.22
CA GLN A 323 -2.80 10.09 -19.14
C GLN A 323 -2.72 9.63 -17.68
N ALA A 324 -2.23 10.48 -16.78
CA ALA A 324 -2.15 10.17 -15.35
C ALA A 324 -3.52 9.87 -14.72
N ALA A 325 -4.58 10.58 -15.14
CA ALA A 325 -5.94 10.31 -14.69
C ALA A 325 -6.44 8.94 -15.15
N ASN A 326 -6.18 8.57 -16.41
CA ASN A 326 -6.57 7.26 -16.94
C ASN A 326 -5.81 6.11 -16.27
N GLU A 327 -4.51 6.28 -16.02
CA GLU A 327 -3.70 5.29 -15.29
C GLU A 327 -4.20 5.11 -13.85
N ALA A 328 -4.47 6.22 -13.15
CA ALA A 328 -5.01 6.18 -11.79
C ALA A 328 -6.39 5.52 -11.74
N LYS A 329 -7.25 5.77 -12.73
CA LYS A 329 -8.56 5.12 -12.85
C LYS A 329 -8.42 3.61 -13.04
N ASN A 330 -7.58 3.16 -13.97
CA ASN A 330 -7.34 1.74 -14.20
C ASN A 330 -6.82 1.05 -12.93
N GLN A 331 -5.94 1.72 -12.18
CA GLN A 331 -5.44 1.20 -10.90
C GLN A 331 -6.54 1.11 -9.84
N ALA A 332 -7.45 2.10 -9.79
CA ALA A 332 -8.59 2.08 -8.88
C ALA A 332 -9.56 0.94 -9.20
N ASP A 333 -9.84 0.69 -10.49
CA ASP A 333 -10.68 -0.42 -10.95
C ASP A 333 -10.05 -1.77 -10.55
N LEU A 334 -8.75 -1.95 -10.78
CA LEU A 334 -8.03 -3.17 -10.37
C LEU A 334 -8.03 -3.38 -8.84
N SER A 335 -7.78 -2.32 -8.06
CA SER A 335 -7.84 -2.42 -6.59
C SER A 335 -9.24 -2.76 -6.09
N LYS A 336 -10.29 -2.29 -6.78
CA LYS A 336 -11.67 -2.62 -6.45
C LYS A 336 -11.98 -4.09 -6.72
N GLU A 337 -11.58 -4.62 -7.87
CA GLU A 337 -11.72 -6.06 -8.18
C GLU A 337 -11.02 -6.93 -7.14
N GLN A 338 -9.78 -6.58 -6.75
CA GLN A 338 -9.05 -7.30 -5.69
C GLN A 338 -9.76 -7.23 -4.33
N ALA A 339 -10.41 -6.11 -4.01
CA ALA A 339 -11.17 -5.99 -2.77
C ALA A 339 -12.44 -6.86 -2.79
N GLU A 340 -13.14 -6.92 -3.92
CA GLU A 340 -14.31 -7.79 -4.12
C GLU A 340 -13.92 -9.27 -4.04
N GLU A 341 -12.82 -9.69 -4.67
CA GLU A 341 -12.28 -11.05 -4.57
C GLU A 341 -11.90 -11.43 -3.13
N ALA A 342 -11.22 -10.53 -2.41
CA ALA A 342 -10.84 -10.76 -1.02
C ALA A 342 -12.07 -10.83 -0.08
N GLU A 343 -13.14 -10.06 -0.35
CA GLU A 343 -14.40 -10.15 0.37
C GLU A 343 -15.07 -11.52 0.16
N VAL A 344 -15.10 -12.03 -1.07
CA VAL A 344 -15.63 -13.37 -1.37
C VAL A 344 -14.85 -14.44 -0.61
N GLN A 345 -13.51 -14.39 -0.63
CA GLN A 345 -12.66 -15.33 0.11
C GLN A 345 -12.89 -15.25 1.62
N ALA A 346 -13.06 -14.05 2.17
CA ALA A 346 -13.36 -13.88 3.60
C ALA A 346 -14.71 -14.49 3.98
N VAL A 347 -15.74 -14.33 3.14
CA VAL A 347 -17.06 -14.94 3.34
C VAL A 347 -17.00 -16.47 3.26
N GLU A 348 -16.31 -17.01 2.27
CA GLU A 348 -16.12 -18.46 2.14
C GLU A 348 -15.37 -19.05 3.33
N ALA A 349 -14.25 -18.45 3.73
CA ALA A 349 -13.47 -18.89 4.89
C ALA A 349 -14.28 -18.79 6.19
N SER A 350 -15.11 -17.76 6.36
CA SER A 350 -16.04 -17.64 7.49
C SER A 350 -17.05 -18.78 7.52
N LYS A 351 -17.62 -19.15 6.37
CA LYS A 351 -18.57 -20.25 6.25
C LYS A 351 -17.92 -21.59 6.57
N GLU A 352 -16.71 -21.84 6.06
CA GLU A 352 -15.96 -23.06 6.38
C GLU A 352 -15.63 -23.15 7.87
N ALA A 353 -15.21 -22.03 8.49
CA ALA A 353 -14.96 -21.97 9.93
C ALA A 353 -16.22 -22.24 10.75
N GLU A 354 -17.38 -21.71 10.32
CA GLU A 354 -18.66 -21.98 10.99
C GLU A 354 -19.05 -23.45 10.90
N GLN A 355 -18.90 -24.07 9.73
CA GLN A 355 -19.18 -25.49 9.50
C GLN A 355 -18.25 -26.39 10.33
N ALA A 356 -16.94 -26.11 10.37
CA ALA A 356 -15.98 -26.87 11.15
C ALA A 356 -16.31 -26.82 12.65
N VAL A 357 -16.74 -25.66 13.17
CA VAL A 357 -17.18 -25.54 14.57
C VAL A 357 -18.47 -26.32 14.82
N GLU A 358 -19.42 -26.33 13.88
CA GLU A 358 -20.65 -27.12 14.00
C GLU A 358 -20.35 -28.64 14.03
N GLU A 359 -19.44 -29.09 13.17
CA GLU A 359 -18.98 -30.48 13.15
C GLU A 359 -18.27 -30.86 14.45
N ALA A 360 -17.36 -30.02 14.95
CA ALA A 360 -16.70 -30.24 16.24
C ALA A 360 -17.71 -30.34 17.39
N ASN A 361 -18.73 -29.47 17.39
CA ASN A 361 -19.81 -29.51 18.38
C ASN A 361 -20.60 -30.81 18.32
N LYS A 362 -20.92 -31.29 17.11
CA LYS A 362 -21.63 -32.56 16.92
C LYS A 362 -20.79 -33.73 17.44
N LYS A 363 -19.49 -33.78 17.11
CA LYS A 363 -18.57 -34.81 17.60
C LYS A 363 -18.44 -34.81 19.12
N VAL A 364 -18.39 -33.63 19.75
CA VAL A 364 -18.41 -33.50 21.21
C VAL A 364 -19.69 -34.08 21.80
N ALA A 365 -20.86 -33.71 21.25
CA ALA A 365 -22.14 -34.22 21.74
C ALA A 365 -22.26 -35.75 21.60
N GLU A 366 -21.80 -36.30 20.47
CA GLU A 366 -21.74 -37.75 20.25
C GLU A 366 -20.81 -38.44 21.28
N ALA A 367 -19.64 -37.88 21.52
CA ALA A 367 -18.69 -38.41 22.50
C ALA A 367 -19.24 -38.34 23.94
N GLU A 368 -19.88 -37.23 24.33
CA GLU A 368 -20.50 -37.07 25.65
C GLU A 368 -21.64 -38.08 25.86
N ALA A 369 -22.52 -38.22 24.86
CA ALA A 369 -23.63 -39.17 24.92
C ALA A 369 -23.13 -40.62 25.05
N TYR A 370 -22.11 -40.98 24.27
CA TYR A 370 -21.51 -42.30 24.33
C TYR A 370 -20.82 -42.55 25.68
N LEU A 371 -20.04 -41.59 26.18
CA LEU A 371 -19.39 -41.70 27.50
C LEU A 371 -20.40 -41.85 28.63
N GLU A 372 -21.53 -41.12 28.61
CA GLU A 372 -22.61 -41.27 29.59
C GLU A 372 -23.31 -42.65 29.49
N GLU A 373 -23.45 -43.20 28.29
CA GLU A 373 -23.95 -44.57 28.10
C GLU A 373 -22.97 -45.60 28.69
N GLN A 374 -21.67 -45.47 28.41
CA GLN A 374 -20.65 -46.36 28.96
C GLN A 374 -20.58 -46.24 30.48
N LYS A 375 -20.75 -45.03 31.03
CA LYS A 375 -20.77 -44.77 32.48
C LYS A 375 -21.88 -45.55 33.19
N LYS A 376 -23.06 -45.67 32.57
CA LYS A 376 -24.18 -46.45 33.12
C LYS A 376 -23.92 -47.96 33.08
N LYS A 377 -23.11 -48.43 32.12
CA LYS A 377 -22.76 -49.84 31.93
C LYS A 377 -21.54 -50.28 32.75
N ALA A 378 -20.69 -49.35 33.17
CA ALA A 378 -19.48 -49.68 33.92
C ALA A 378 -19.80 -49.98 35.40
N GLU A 379 -19.40 -51.15 35.89
CA GLU A 379 -19.45 -51.48 37.32
C GLU A 379 -18.09 -51.22 37.98
N GLY A 380 -18.05 -50.28 38.93
CA GLY A 380 -16.91 -49.96 39.82
C GLY A 380 -15.57 -49.69 39.11
N SER A 381 -14.92 -50.76 38.67
CA SER A 381 -13.58 -50.85 38.08
C SER A 381 -13.34 -50.15 36.74
N GLY A 382 -14.37 -49.76 35.98
CA GLY A 382 -14.23 -49.03 34.70
C GLY A 382 -14.58 -47.54 34.76
N GLN A 383 -15.05 -47.07 35.92
CA GLN A 383 -15.62 -45.74 36.07
C GLN A 383 -14.56 -44.63 36.12
N GLY A 384 -13.36 -44.91 36.64
CA GLY A 384 -12.25 -43.96 36.64
C GLY A 384 -11.77 -43.65 35.23
N THR A 385 -11.67 -44.66 34.37
CA THR A 385 -11.35 -44.49 32.94
C THR A 385 -12.36 -43.59 32.24
N ILE A 386 -13.65 -43.83 32.46
CA ILE A 386 -14.73 -43.02 31.85
C ILE A 386 -14.73 -41.60 32.40
N TRP A 387 -14.48 -41.41 33.69
CA TRP A 387 -14.37 -40.08 34.29
C TRP A 387 -13.24 -39.26 33.66
N PHE A 388 -12.05 -39.85 33.48
CA PHE A 388 -10.92 -39.16 32.83
C PHE A 388 -11.27 -38.74 31.39
N MET A 389 -11.92 -39.62 30.62
CA MET A 389 -12.39 -39.31 29.27
C MET A 389 -13.42 -38.17 29.25
N GLN A 390 -14.38 -38.18 30.18
CA GLN A 390 -15.35 -37.08 30.34
C GLN A 390 -14.63 -35.76 30.68
N ARG A 391 -13.61 -35.82 31.54
CA ARG A 391 -12.81 -34.65 31.90
C ARG A 391 -12.02 -34.11 30.72
N GLU A 392 -11.47 -34.96 29.87
CA GLU A 392 -10.79 -34.58 28.62
C GLU A 392 -11.75 -33.87 27.65
N VAL A 393 -12.99 -34.35 27.49
CA VAL A 393 -14.01 -33.63 26.71
C VAL A 393 -14.25 -32.25 27.32
N LEU A 394 -14.46 -32.16 28.63
CA LEU A 394 -14.70 -30.90 29.32
C LEU A 394 -13.54 -29.90 29.15
N GLU A 395 -12.29 -30.37 29.19
CA GLU A 395 -11.13 -29.52 28.91
C GLU A 395 -11.15 -29.00 27.48
N LYS A 396 -11.45 -29.84 26.48
CA LYS A 396 -11.58 -29.39 25.09
C LYS A 396 -12.70 -28.36 24.93
N LYS A 397 -13.82 -28.49 25.65
CA LYS A 397 -14.90 -27.48 25.67
C LYS A 397 -14.47 -26.12 26.21
N LYS A 398 -13.42 -26.03 27.04
CA LYS A 398 -12.89 -24.73 27.50
C LYS A 398 -12.23 -23.92 26.38
N PHE A 399 -11.90 -24.56 25.26
CA PHE A 399 -11.33 -23.90 24.09
C PHE A 399 -12.39 -23.54 23.04
N MET A 400 -13.66 -23.87 23.30
CA MET A 400 -14.77 -23.47 22.45
C MET A 400 -15.32 -22.09 22.77
N PRO A 401 -15.84 -21.36 21.77
CA PRO A 401 -16.65 -20.16 21.97
C PRO A 401 -17.86 -20.45 22.88
N THR A 402 -18.07 -19.63 23.90
CA THR A 402 -19.16 -19.79 24.87
C THR A 402 -20.55 -19.69 24.23
N ASN A 403 -20.68 -18.91 23.15
CA ASN A 403 -21.91 -18.82 22.34
C ASN A 403 -22.24 -20.09 21.55
N LYS A 404 -21.30 -21.06 21.48
CA LYS A 404 -21.45 -22.32 20.75
C LYS A 404 -21.27 -23.55 21.65
N GLY A 405 -21.52 -23.43 22.96
CA GLY A 405 -21.49 -24.56 23.91
C GLY A 405 -20.18 -24.74 24.67
N GLY A 406 -19.22 -23.82 24.49
CA GLY A 406 -17.99 -23.77 25.28
C GLY A 406 -18.20 -23.35 26.73
N ILE A 407 -17.29 -23.78 27.61
CA ILE A 407 -17.31 -23.42 29.03
C ILE A 407 -16.28 -22.31 29.25
N ALA A 408 -16.66 -21.24 29.96
CA ALA A 408 -15.73 -20.18 30.30
C ALA A 408 -14.52 -20.74 31.07
N LYS A 409 -13.31 -20.35 30.66
CA LYS A 409 -12.08 -20.63 31.43
C LYS A 409 -12.22 -19.91 32.78
N LYS A 410 -12.36 -20.68 33.85
CA LYS A 410 -12.32 -20.17 35.23
C LYS A 410 -10.89 -19.88 35.65
#